data_AF-A0A1H3VJ93-F1
#
_entry.id   AF-A0A1H3VJ93-F1
#
_cell.length_a   1.000
_cell.length_b   1.000
_cell.length_c   1.000
_cell.angle_alpha   90.00
_cell.angle_beta   90.00
_cell.angle_gamma   90.00
#
_symmetry.space_group_name_H-M   'P 1'
#
loop_
_entity.id
_entity.type
_entity.pdbx_description
1 polymer ?
#
loop_
_entity_poly.entity_id
_entity_poly.type
_entity_poly.pdbx_seq_one_letter_code
_entity_poly.pdbx_strand_id
1 'polypeptide(L)' 'MADRMKIEAGCDLLAAMTAENIARKTQRPINETLERFMQSITAELIYDLHTEQRFLGPAALTEEYMEETKEMS' A
#
# COMPACT_ATOMS: atom_id res chain seq x y z
N MET A 1 -12.90 -7.89 15.51
CA MET A 1 -13.68 -6.84 14.81
C MET A 1 -13.04 -5.46 14.92
N ALA A 2 -12.69 -4.96 16.12
CA ALA A 2 -12.06 -3.64 16.28
C ALA A 2 -10.70 -3.50 15.55
N ASP A 3 -9.89 -4.55 15.48
CA ASP A 3 -8.59 -4.49 14.81
C ASP A 3 -8.71 -4.44 13.28
N ARG A 4 -9.73 -5.09 12.71
CA ARG A 4 -10.00 -5.05 11.27
C ARG A 4 -10.37 -3.63 10.81
N MET A 5 -11.24 -2.95 11.55
CA MET A 5 -11.61 -1.55 11.26
C MET A 5 -10.41 -0.60 11.39
N LYS A 6 -9.49 -0.85 12.32
CA LYS A 6 -8.27 -0.05 12.47
C LYS A 6 -7.29 -0.26 11.32
N ILE A 7 -7.16 -1.51 10.84
CA ILE A 7 -6.32 -1.85 9.69
C ILE A 7 -6.89 -1.21 8.42
N GLU A 8 -8.19 -1.35 8.17
CA GLU A 8 -8.88 -0.74 7.03
C GLU A 8 -8.71 0.80 7.04
N ALA A 9 -8.88 1.45 8.19
CA ALA A 9 -8.64 2.88 8.33
C ALA A 9 -7.16 3.28 8.13
N GLY A 10 -6.22 2.42 8.50
CA GLY A 10 -4.79 2.61 8.28
C GLY A 10 -4.41 2.51 6.79
N CYS A 11 -4.96 1.53 6.07
CA CYS A 11 -4.78 1.36 4.64
C CYS A 11 -5.37 2.56 3.87
N ASP A 12 -6.56 3.02 4.24
CA ASP A 12 -7.19 4.20 3.63
C ASP A 12 -6.36 5.47 3.83
N LEU A 13 -5.79 5.66 5.02
CA LEU A 13 -4.91 6.79 5.29
C LEU A 13 -3.61 6.70 4.46
N LEU A 14 -3.00 5.52 4.37
CA LEU A 14 -1.80 5.29 3.57
C LEU A 14 -2.06 5.55 2.08
N ALA A 15 -3.19 5.07 1.55
CA ALA A 15 -3.62 5.31 0.17
C ALA A 15 -3.80 6.81 -0.10
N ALA A 16 -4.50 7.52 0.79
CA ALA A 16 -4.72 8.96 0.66
C ALA A 16 -3.40 9.76 0.68
N MET A 17 -2.52 9.48 1.66
CA MET A 17 -1.21 10.15 1.76
C MET A 17 -0.32 9.88 0.54
N THR A 18 -0.34 8.64 0.04
CA THR A 18 0.44 8.23 -1.13
C THR A 18 -0.06 8.92 -2.38
N ALA A 19 -1.37 8.91 -2.61
CA ALA A 19 -1.97 9.60 -3.75
C ALA A 19 -1.74 11.11 -3.69
N GLU A 20 -1.83 11.74 -2.51
CA GLU A 20 -1.55 13.17 -2.36
C GLU A 20 -0.09 13.50 -2.71
N ASN A 21 0.86 12.69 -2.24
CA ASN A 21 2.26 12.88 -2.55
C ASN A 21 2.55 12.75 -4.05
N ILE A 22 1.94 11.76 -4.71
CA ILE A 22 2.08 11.53 -6.16
C ILE A 22 1.43 12.67 -6.93
N ALA A 23 0.23 13.09 -6.56
CA ALA A 23 -0.50 14.18 -7.21
C ALA A 23 0.32 15.48 -7.17
N ARG A 24 0.89 15.82 -6.01
CA ARG A 24 1.79 16.99 -5.86
C ARG A 24 3.03 16.90 -6.75
N LYS A 25 3.70 15.74 -6.77
CA LYS A 25 4.93 15.53 -7.57
C LYS A 25 4.69 15.55 -9.07
N THR A 26 3.54 15.06 -9.50
CA THR A 26 3.20 14.90 -10.92
C THR A 26 2.29 16.01 -11.46
N GLN A 27 1.89 16.95 -10.58
CA GLN A 27 0.92 18.01 -10.89
C GLN A 27 -0.40 17.46 -11.48
N ARG A 28 -0.82 16.28 -11.02
CA ARG A 28 -2.06 15.62 -11.46
C ARG A 28 -3.20 15.89 -10.48
N PRO A 29 -4.45 15.84 -10.95
CA PRO A 29 -5.60 15.81 -10.07
C PRO A 29 -5.55 14.64 -9.09
N ILE A 30 -5.91 14.90 -7.83
CA ILE A 30 -5.86 13.89 -6.76
C ILE A 30 -6.82 12.71 -7.02
N ASN A 31 -7.99 12.99 -7.60
CA ASN A 31 -8.98 11.99 -7.98
C ASN A 31 -8.44 11.02 -9.05
N GLU A 32 -7.81 11.53 -10.10
CA GLU A 32 -7.18 10.69 -11.14
C GLU A 32 -6.02 9.87 -10.55
N THR A 33 -5.28 10.46 -9.61
CA THR A 33 -4.15 9.79 -8.95
C THR A 33 -4.61 8.66 -8.03
N LEU A 34 -5.71 8.87 -7.29
CA LEU A 34 -6.35 7.85 -6.46
C LEU A 34 -6.88 6.70 -7.31
N GLU A 35 -7.58 6.97 -8.41
CA GLU A 35 -8.07 5.93 -9.31
C GLU A 35 -6.93 5.06 -9.84
N ARG A 36 -5.86 5.68 -10.33
CA ARG A 36 -4.67 4.97 -10.82
C ARG A 36 -3.98 4.18 -9.71
N PHE A 37 -3.90 4.72 -8.50
CA PHE A 37 -3.31 4.04 -7.35
C PHE A 37 -4.12 2.79 -7.00
N MET A 38 -5.45 2.88 -6.93
CA MET A 38 -6.33 1.75 -6.59
C MET A 38 -6.30 0.63 -7.64
N GLN A 39 -5.91 0.93 -8.88
CA GLN A 39 -5.71 -0.06 -9.94
C GLN A 39 -4.28 -0.65 -9.98
N SER A 40 -3.39 -0.20 -9.10
CA SER A 40 -2.01 -0.66 -9.07
C SER A 40 -1.85 -1.95 -8.25
N ILE A 41 -0.84 -2.74 -8.59
CA ILE A 41 -0.40 -3.90 -7.81
C ILE A 41 -0.11 -3.51 -6.34
N THR A 42 0.33 -2.28 -6.09
CA THR A 42 0.56 -1.79 -4.73
C THR A 42 -0.73 -1.67 -3.92
N ALA A 43 -1.83 -1.19 -4.52
CA ALA A 43 -3.11 -1.16 -3.83
C ALA A 43 -3.67 -2.57 -3.65
N GLU A 44 -3.48 -3.47 -4.63
CA GLU A 44 -3.82 -4.88 -4.48
C GLU A 44 -3.12 -5.48 -3.26
N LEU A 45 -1.81 -5.29 -3.10
CA LEU A 45 -1.06 -5.74 -1.92
C LEU A 45 -1.50 -5.07 -0.60
N ILE A 46 -1.90 -3.79 -0.64
CA ILE A 46 -2.37 -3.06 0.56
C ILE A 46 -3.73 -3.54 1.06
N TYR A 47 -4.60 -3.92 0.13
CA TYR A 47 -5.96 -4.33 0.43
C TYR A 47 -6.17 -5.85 0.34
N ASP A 48 -5.13 -6.62 0.02
CA ASP A 48 -5.18 -8.08 0.05
C ASP A 48 -5.28 -8.58 1.50
N LEU A 49 -6.52 -8.80 1.93
CA LEU A 49 -6.86 -9.35 3.23
C LEU A 49 -6.77 -10.89 3.26
N HIS A 50 -6.45 -11.55 2.14
CA HIS A 50 -6.42 -13.00 2.03
C HIS A 50 -5.07 -13.63 2.42
N THR A 51 -3.96 -12.90 2.28
CA THR A 51 -2.62 -13.45 2.53
C THR A 51 -2.27 -13.56 4.00
N GLU A 52 -3.06 -12.98 4.93
CA GLU A 52 -2.67 -12.81 6.35
C GLU A 52 -1.27 -12.22 6.54
N GLN A 53 -0.65 -11.65 5.49
CA GLN A 53 0.57 -10.87 5.56
C GLN A 53 0.20 -9.57 6.26
N ARG A 54 0.15 -9.67 7.58
CA ARG A 54 -0.04 -8.57 8.50
C ARG A 54 0.93 -7.51 8.04
N PHE A 55 0.39 -6.34 7.70
CA PHE A 55 1.15 -5.12 7.56
C PHE A 55 1.99 -4.90 8.83
N LEU A 56 3.19 -5.49 8.86
CA LEU A 56 4.22 -5.27 9.88
C LEU A 56 4.88 -3.88 9.68
N GLY A 57 4.31 -3.07 8.80
CA GLY A 57 4.78 -1.76 8.40
C GLY A 57 5.76 -1.84 7.23
N PRO A 58 6.14 -0.67 6.67
CA PRO A 58 7.02 -0.58 5.51
C PRO A 58 8.37 -1.27 5.71
N ALA A 59 8.86 -1.34 6.95
CA ALA A 59 10.15 -1.96 7.27
C ALA A 59 10.14 -3.48 7.03
N ALA A 60 9.09 -4.17 7.47
CA ALA A 60 8.99 -5.62 7.32
C ALA A 60 8.73 -6.04 5.87
N LEU A 61 7.90 -5.28 5.15
CA LEU A 61 7.70 -5.48 3.71
C LEU A 61 9.00 -5.27 2.92
N THR A 62 9.87 -4.37 3.38
CA THR A 62 11.18 -4.15 2.78
C THR A 62 12.13 -5.32 3.05
N GLU A 63 12.10 -5.90 4.26
CA GLU A 63 12.89 -7.08 4.61
C GLU A 63 12.48 -8.33 3.80
N GLU A 64 11.17 -8.60 3.70
CA GLU A 64 10.62 -9.73 2.95
C GLU A 64 11.00 -9.64 1.45
N TYR A 65 10.85 -8.45 0.86
CA TYR A 65 11.26 -8.19 -0.53
C TYR A 65 12.76 -8.41 -0.75
N MET A 66 13.60 -8.04 0.23
CA MET A 66 15.06 -8.21 0.17
C MET A 66 15.50 -9.67 0.37
N GLU A 67 14.70 -10.49 1.06
CA GLU A 67 14.92 -11.94 1.16
C GLU A 67 14.52 -12.67 -0.12
N GLU A 68 13.35 -12.39 -0.68
CA GLU A 68 12.89 -13.02 -1.94
C GLU A 68 13.83 -12.73 -3.10
N THR A 69 14.34 -11.51 -3.20
CA THR A 69 15.28 -11.12 -4.27
C THR A 69 16.66 -11.76 -4.13
N LYS A 70 17.06 -12.22 -2.94
CA LYS A 70 18.29 -13.00 -2.73
C LYS A 70 18.12 -14.48 -3.08
N GLU A 71 16.93 -15.04 -2.93
CA GLU A 71 16.67 -16.44 -3.30
C GLU A 71 16.54 -16.63 -4.83
N MET A 72 16.27 -15.55 -5.57
CA MET A 72 16.15 -15.56 -7.02
C MET A 72 17.46 -15.28 -7.78
N SER A 73 18.57 -15.02 -7.09
CA SER A 73 19.90 -14.72 -7.64
C SER A 73 20.90 -15.85 -7.44
#